data_AF-A0A2P2E1C3-F1
#
_entry.id   AF-A0A2P2E1C3-F1
#
_cell.length_a   1.000
_cell.length_b   1.000
_cell.length_c   1.000
_cell.angle_alpha   90.00
_cell.angle_beta   90.00
_cell.angle_gamma   90.00
#
_symmetry.space_group_name_H-M   'P 1'
#
loop_
_entity.id
_entity.type
_entity.pdbx_description
1 polymer ?
#
loop_
_entity_poly.entity_id
_entity_poly.type
_entity_poly.pdbx_seq_one_letter_code
_entity_poly.pdbx_strand_id
1 'polypeptide(L)'
;MNRIFYIIFSLFVIHSIAFASGGFSGGGVGQVTQAKDREKFHLGKAIYNLETELGQVDPNKVNAQTEKLEFLQGALPNSEKKRVNLLDLAGKLTDEQIQALEYFISVRFNVKLDK
;
A
#
# COMPACT_ATOMS: atom_id res chain seq x y z
N MET A 1 -33.18 -16.28 -47.55
CA MET A 1 -32.21 -15.53 -48.38
C MET A 1 -31.18 -14.93 -47.42
N ASN A 2 -29.91 -15.29 -47.62
CA ASN A 2 -28.66 -14.75 -47.04
C ASN A 2 -28.42 -15.04 -45.53
N ARG A 3 -27.62 -16.02 -45.10
CA ARG A 3 -26.19 -16.37 -45.32
C ARG A 3 -25.27 -15.81 -44.22
N ILE A 4 -24.59 -16.76 -43.56
CA ILE A 4 -23.19 -16.72 -43.07
C ILE A 4 -22.95 -15.90 -41.78
N PHE A 5 -22.61 -16.54 -40.65
CA PHE A 5 -21.28 -17.02 -40.19
C PHE A 5 -20.31 -15.91 -39.75
N TYR A 6 -20.13 -15.75 -38.43
CA TYR A 6 -18.89 -15.32 -37.76
C TYR A 6 -18.91 -16.00 -36.37
N ILE A 7 -18.25 -17.16 -36.17
CA ILE A 7 -16.83 -17.34 -35.81
C ILE A 7 -16.48 -16.48 -34.58
N ILE A 8 -16.66 -17.01 -33.37
CA ILE A 8 -15.71 -17.84 -32.58
C ILE A 8 -14.69 -16.97 -31.82
N PHE A 9 -14.60 -17.25 -30.52
CA PHE A 9 -13.44 -17.05 -29.64
C PHE A 9 -13.16 -15.62 -29.16
N SER A 10 -13.88 -15.22 -28.11
CA SER A 10 -13.35 -14.18 -27.22
C SER A 10 -12.19 -14.80 -26.44
N LEU A 11 -10.97 -14.47 -26.86
CA LEU A 11 -9.70 -14.78 -26.22
C LEU A 11 -9.74 -14.30 -24.77
N PHE A 12 -9.95 -15.21 -23.82
CA PHE A 12 -9.75 -14.93 -22.40
C PHE A 12 -8.24 -14.89 -22.16
N VAL A 13 -7.64 -13.69 -22.25
CA VAL A 13 -6.24 -13.49 -21.91
C VAL A 13 -6.11 -13.60 -20.39
N ILE A 14 -5.81 -14.82 -19.95
CA ILE A 14 -5.29 -15.10 -18.61
C ILE A 14 -3.93 -14.38 -18.54
N HIS A 15 -3.92 -13.20 -17.94
CA HIS A 15 -2.66 -12.57 -17.54
C HIS A 15 -2.12 -13.38 -16.37
N SER A 16 -1.23 -14.33 -16.68
CA SER A 16 -0.36 -14.95 -15.70
C SER A 16 0.43 -13.85 -15.01
N ILE A 17 0.07 -13.53 -13.77
CA ILE A 17 0.90 -12.73 -12.88
C ILE A 17 2.11 -13.61 -12.56
N ALA A 18 3.17 -13.45 -13.33
CA ALA A 18 4.47 -14.01 -13.03
C ALA A 18 4.97 -13.33 -11.75
N PHE A 19 4.81 -14.00 -10.61
CA PHE A 19 5.60 -13.70 -9.42
C PHE A 19 7.06 -14.00 -9.76
N ALA A 20 7.79 -12.96 -10.19
CA ALA A 20 9.23 -13.01 -10.33
C ALA A 20 9.83 -13.16 -8.93
N SER A 21 10.06 -14.40 -8.49
CA SER A 21 10.91 -14.70 -7.34
C SER A 21 12.37 -14.44 -7.76
N GLY A 22 12.76 -13.17 -7.75
CA GLY A 22 14.14 -12.75 -7.91
C GLY A 22 14.94 -13.17 -6.69
N GLY A 23 15.56 -14.34 -6.75
CA GLY A 23 16.56 -14.78 -5.80
C GLY A 23 17.83 -13.95 -5.94
N PHE A 24 18.21 -13.26 -4.87
CA PHE A 24 19.59 -12.80 -4.66
C PHE A 24 20.21 -13.57 -3.49
N SER A 25 21.23 -14.34 -3.84
CA SER A 25 22.13 -15.06 -2.94
C SER A 25 23.12 -14.08 -2.30
N GLY A 26 23.30 -14.15 -0.98
CA GLY A 26 24.40 -13.45 -0.31
C GLY A 26 24.21 -13.30 1.19
N GLY A 27 24.82 -14.21 1.96
CA GLY A 27 25.25 -13.97 3.34
C GLY A 27 24.18 -14.14 4.42
N GLY A 28 24.22 -15.29 5.11
CA GLY A 28 23.49 -15.49 6.35
C GLY A 28 23.85 -14.46 7.43
N VAL A 29 22.91 -14.31 8.38
CA VAL A 29 22.96 -13.51 9.63
C VAL A 29 22.85 -11.99 9.47
N GLY A 30 21.64 -11.49 9.15
CA GLY A 30 21.29 -10.05 9.18
C GLY A 30 20.13 -9.65 8.26
N GLN A 31 19.71 -10.54 7.37
CA GLN A 31 18.86 -10.19 6.21
C GLN A 31 17.36 -10.13 6.50
N VAL A 32 16.86 -10.79 7.56
CA VAL A 32 15.42 -10.85 7.86
C VAL A 32 14.87 -9.47 8.27
N THR A 33 15.63 -8.70 9.05
CA THR A 33 15.25 -7.34 9.44
C THR A 33 15.17 -6.45 8.22
N GLN A 34 16.21 -6.46 7.37
CA GLN A 34 16.25 -5.62 6.18
C GLN A 34 15.18 -6.01 5.14
N ALA A 35 14.88 -7.30 4.98
CA ALA A 35 13.83 -7.77 4.08
C ALA A 35 12.44 -7.36 4.59
N LYS A 36 12.14 -7.60 5.87
CA LYS A 36 10.86 -7.23 6.49
C LYS A 36 10.64 -5.72 6.52
N ASP A 37 11.69 -4.96 6.79
CA ASP A 37 11.67 -3.49 6.77
C ASP A 37 11.45 -2.96 5.34
N ARG A 38 12.02 -3.61 4.32
CA ARG A 38 11.75 -3.31 2.91
C ARG A 38 10.30 -3.60 2.54
N GLU A 39 9.77 -4.76 2.92
CA GLU A 39 8.36 -5.10 2.67
C GLU A 39 7.42 -4.10 3.31
N LYS A 40 7.66 -3.74 4.57
CA LYS A 40 6.90 -2.73 5.31
C LYS A 40 6.99 -1.35 4.64
N PHE A 41 8.17 -0.94 4.19
CA PHE A 41 8.36 0.31 3.45
C PHE A 41 7.58 0.32 2.13
N HIS A 42 7.63 -0.78 1.38
CA HIS A 42 6.96 -0.91 0.08
C HIS A 42 5.45 -0.89 0.25
N LEU A 43 4.91 -1.60 1.24
CA LEU A 43 3.49 -1.59 1.58
C LEU A 43 3.04 -0.17 1.97
N GLY A 44 3.77 0.49 2.86
CA GLY A 44 3.47 1.87 3.29
C GLY A 44 3.48 2.86 2.12
N LYS A 45 4.44 2.73 1.19
CA LYS A 45 4.49 3.52 -0.04
C LYS A 45 3.27 3.27 -0.93
N ALA A 46 2.88 2.01 -1.11
CA ALA A 46 1.73 1.65 -1.94
C ALA A 46 0.43 2.21 -1.35
N ILE A 47 0.23 2.13 -0.03
CA ILE A 47 -0.90 2.74 0.68
C ILE A 47 -0.90 4.26 0.47
N TYR A 48 0.24 4.91 0.70
CA TYR A 48 0.38 6.35 0.57
C TYR A 48 0.06 6.87 -0.83
N ASN A 49 0.43 6.12 -1.86
CA ASN A 49 0.16 6.46 -3.25
C ASN A 49 -1.21 5.97 -3.76
N LEU A 50 -2.02 5.31 -2.91
CA LEU A 50 -3.27 4.66 -3.30
C LEU A 50 -3.09 3.58 -4.39
N GLU A 51 -1.92 2.95 -4.43
CA GLU A 51 -1.53 1.88 -5.37
C GLU A 51 -1.89 0.48 -4.86
N THR A 52 -2.64 0.38 -3.75
CA THR A 52 -3.05 -0.89 -3.15
C THR A 52 -4.55 -0.91 -2.90
N GLU A 53 -5.16 -2.07 -3.06
CA GLU A 53 -6.58 -2.26 -2.77
C GLU A 53 -6.78 -2.26 -1.25
N LEU A 54 -7.65 -1.37 -0.79
CA LEU A 54 -8.01 -1.24 0.61
C LEU A 54 -9.33 -1.97 0.88
N GLY A 55 -9.53 -2.35 2.14
CA GLY A 55 -10.76 -2.99 2.57
C GLY A 55 -11.98 -2.07 2.49
N GLN A 56 -13.15 -2.64 2.74
CA GLN A 56 -14.34 -1.84 3.01
C GLN A 56 -14.17 -1.05 4.32
N VAL A 57 -14.85 0.09 4.40
CA VAL A 57 -14.82 0.94 5.59
C VAL A 57 -15.43 0.19 6.78
N ASP A 58 -14.63 -0.03 7.82
CA ASP A 58 -15.08 -0.53 9.12
C ASP A 58 -15.36 0.65 10.07
N PRO A 59 -16.63 0.95 10.37
CA PRO A 59 -17.01 2.11 11.19
C PRO A 59 -16.44 2.05 12.61
N ASN A 60 -16.15 0.86 13.13
CA ASN A 60 -15.59 0.70 14.48
C ASN A 60 -14.13 1.17 14.56
N LYS A 61 -13.43 1.17 13.41
CA LYS A 61 -12.03 1.57 13.31
C LYS A 61 -11.85 3.02 12.90
N VAL A 62 -12.86 3.65 12.28
CA VAL A 62 -12.77 5.01 11.74
C VAL A 62 -12.21 5.99 12.77
N ASN A 63 -12.76 6.05 13.98
CA ASN A 63 -12.31 7.01 14.99
C ASN A 63 -10.84 6.78 15.40
N ALA A 64 -10.48 5.54 15.73
CA ALA A 64 -9.12 5.19 16.15
C ALA A 64 -8.08 5.39 15.03
N GLN A 65 -8.47 5.15 13.77
CA GLN A 65 -7.60 5.39 12.62
C GLN A 65 -7.49 6.87 12.29
N THR A 66 -8.56 7.63 12.45
CA THR A 66 -8.58 9.07 12.18
C THR A 66 -7.53 9.79 13.02
N GLU A 67 -7.48 9.54 14.32
CA GLU A 67 -6.48 10.17 15.21
C GLU A 67 -5.04 9.91 14.74
N LYS A 68 -4.73 8.67 14.37
CA LYS A 68 -3.41 8.30 13.84
C LYS A 68 -3.12 8.96 12.50
N LEU A 69 -4.11 8.97 11.60
CA LEU A 69 -3.98 9.54 10.25
C LEU A 69 -3.87 11.06 10.31
N GLU A 70 -4.52 11.75 11.27
CA GLU A 70 -4.36 13.18 11.53
C GLU A 70 -2.93 13.50 11.97
N PHE A 71 -2.39 12.71 12.90
CA PHE A 71 -1.00 12.87 13.34
C PHE A 71 -0.02 12.69 12.17
N LEU A 72 -0.21 11.65 11.36
CA LEU A 72 0.60 11.40 10.17
C LEU A 72 0.44 12.51 9.12
N GLN A 73 -0.77 12.98 8.88
CA GLN A 73 -1.05 14.10 7.97
C GLN A 73 -0.32 15.35 8.46
N GLY A 74 -0.31 15.61 9.78
CA GLY A 74 0.41 16.69 10.43
C GLY A 74 1.94 16.60 10.28
N ALA A 75 2.49 15.38 10.25
CA ALA A 75 3.91 15.12 10.09
C ALA A 75 4.42 15.30 8.64
N LEU A 76 3.52 15.30 7.64
CA LEU A 76 3.91 15.50 6.25
C LEU A 76 4.43 16.93 5.99
N PRO A 77 5.38 17.11 5.06
CA PRO A 77 5.74 18.44 4.58
C PRO A 77 4.57 19.11 3.86
N ASN A 78 4.52 20.44 3.85
CA ASN A 78 3.40 21.23 3.30
C ASN A 78 3.04 20.88 1.85
N SER A 79 4.02 20.51 1.02
CA SER A 79 3.78 20.09 -0.37
C SER A 79 2.97 18.80 -0.45
N GLU A 80 3.26 17.85 0.45
CA GLU A 80 2.60 16.54 0.48
C GLU A 80 1.24 16.59 1.16
N LYS A 81 1.08 17.44 2.19
CA LYS A 81 -0.22 17.71 2.82
C LYS A 81 -1.30 18.16 1.84
N LYS A 82 -0.91 18.83 0.75
CA LYS A 82 -1.81 19.28 -0.31
C LYS A 82 -2.07 18.20 -1.36
N ARG A 83 -1.18 17.23 -1.49
CA ARG A 83 -1.23 16.18 -2.51
C ARG A 83 -2.01 14.96 -2.06
N VAL A 84 -1.88 14.58 -0.80
CA VAL A 84 -2.46 13.36 -0.23
C VAL A 84 -3.33 13.72 0.97
N ASN A 85 -4.50 13.10 1.05
CA ASN A 85 -5.38 13.18 2.21
C ASN A 85 -5.44 11.83 2.91
N LEU A 86 -4.65 11.66 3.98
CA LEU A 86 -4.59 10.40 4.71
C LEU A 86 -5.90 10.09 5.44
N LEU A 87 -6.72 11.09 5.75
CA LEU A 87 -7.99 10.92 6.46
C LEU A 87 -9.01 10.11 5.65
N ASP A 88 -8.93 10.13 4.31
CA ASP A 88 -9.80 9.36 3.44
C ASP A 88 -9.56 7.84 3.53
N LEU A 89 -8.48 7.43 4.20
CA LEU A 89 -8.12 6.05 4.47
C LEU A 89 -8.74 5.52 5.78
N ALA A 90 -9.34 6.40 6.60
CA ALA A 90 -9.89 6.01 7.89
C ALA A 90 -10.97 4.92 7.75
N GLY A 91 -10.83 3.87 8.54
CA GLY A 91 -11.68 2.68 8.54
C GLY A 91 -11.36 1.67 7.44
N LYS A 92 -10.47 1.98 6.48
CA LYS A 92 -10.14 1.07 5.36
C LYS A 92 -8.84 0.30 5.57
N LEU A 93 -8.02 0.72 6.53
CA LEU A 93 -6.70 0.15 6.78
C LEU A 93 -6.76 -0.98 7.81
N THR A 94 -5.92 -1.99 7.63
CA THR A 94 -5.59 -2.93 8.72
C THR A 94 -4.53 -2.33 9.64
N ASP A 95 -4.37 -2.87 10.85
CA ASP A 95 -3.33 -2.42 11.78
C ASP A 95 -1.92 -2.52 11.18
N GLU A 96 -1.66 -3.56 10.39
CA GLU A 96 -0.40 -3.74 9.67
C GLU A 96 -0.19 -2.65 8.60
N GLN A 97 -1.25 -2.30 7.87
CA GLN A 97 -1.21 -1.24 6.86
C GLN A 97 -0.96 0.14 7.49
N ILE A 98 -1.56 0.44 8.64
CA ILE A 98 -1.29 1.69 9.38
C ILE A 98 0.18 1.73 9.82
N GLN A 99 0.67 0.65 10.43
CA GLN A 99 2.06 0.59 10.86
C GLN A 99 3.03 0.71 9.68
N ALA A 100 2.69 0.15 8.52
CA ALA A 100 3.48 0.28 7.30
C ALA A 100 3.49 1.72 6.78
N LEU A 101 2.34 2.39 6.78
CA LEU A 101 2.21 3.80 6.42
C LEU A 101 3.03 4.71 7.37
N GLU A 102 2.93 4.50 8.69
CA GLU A 102 3.74 5.19 9.71
C GLU A 102 5.24 5.03 9.44
N TYR A 103 5.67 3.79 9.15
CA TYR A 103 7.07 3.48 8.85
C TYR A 103 7.54 4.16 7.56
N PHE A 104 6.73 4.11 6.50
CA PHE A 104 7.06 4.80 5.26
C PHE A 104 7.21 6.32 5.45
N ILE A 105 6.27 6.96 6.15
CA ILE A 105 6.30 8.42 6.36
C ILE A 105 7.52 8.83 7.19
N SER A 106 7.80 8.13 8.29
CA SER A 106 8.97 8.41 9.13
C SER A 106 10.28 8.28 8.36
N VAL A 107 10.44 7.23 7.55
CA VAL A 107 11.64 7.02 6.73
C VAL A 107 11.73 8.02 5.57
N ARG A 108 10.63 8.23 4.83
CA ARG A 108 10.61 9.06 3.60
C ARG A 108 10.81 10.54 3.90
N PHE A 109 10.22 11.03 4.98
CA PHE A 109 10.22 12.44 5.34
C PHE A 109 11.12 12.74 6.55
N ASN A 110 11.83 11.73 7.07
CA ASN A 110 12.73 11.85 8.22
C ASN A 110 12.05 12.50 9.44
N VAL A 111 10.78 12.17 9.66
CA VAL A 111 9.99 12.68 10.79
C VAL A 111 10.09 11.71 11.96
N LYS A 112 10.40 12.25 13.13
CA LYS A 112 10.34 11.50 14.39
C LYS A 112 8.88 11.46 14.83
N LEU A 113 8.21 10.37 14.51
CA LEU A 113 6.90 10.05 15.07
C LEU A 113 7.15 9.56 16.49
N ASP A 114 7.01 10.46 17.48
CA ASP A 114 7.08 10.08 18.89
C ASP A 114 5.92 9.12 19.20
N LYS A 115 6.18 8.12 20.03
CA LYS A 115 5.35 6.92 20.16
C LYS A 115 4.38 7.01 21.33
#